data_AF-A0AB36SWD5-F1
#
_entry.id   AF-A0AB36SWD5-F1
#
_cell.length_a   1.000
_cell.length_b   1.000
_cell.length_c   1.000
_cell.angle_alpha   90.00
_cell.angle_beta   90.00
_cell.angle_gamma   90.00
#
_symmetry.space_group_name_H-M   'P 1'
#
loop_
_entity.id
_entity.type
_entity.pdbx_description
1 polymer ?
#
loop_
_entity_poly.entity_id
_entity_poly.type
_entity_poly.pdbx_seq_one_letter_code
_entity_poly.pdbx_strand_id
1 'polypeptide(L)'
;MDDPIKEIVGAWFVAVGTIIAAIGSTPLKRLNSELRKDLNVWGNVLQATGNGLEADGQGEISLELIGNEIQSIGNVTVLTGLIIEFEDETQKKLVIAGNWIQALGGVTSIGGIDELKASRDKVEGISEGDEEDGQLIVITGSWVQAVGSVVSLIGQIREEIQEIEENNS
;
A
#
# COMPACT_ATOMS: atom_id res chain seq x y z
N MET A 1 24.20 -9.26 3.87
CA MET A 1 24.27 -10.18 2.72
C MET A 1 22.87 -10.26 2.21
N ASP A 2 22.69 -9.85 0.97
CA ASP A 2 21.40 -9.74 0.31
C ASP A 2 20.75 -11.13 0.24
N ASP A 3 19.44 -11.20 0.48
CA ASP A 3 18.66 -12.44 0.41
C ASP A 3 17.52 -12.28 -0.60
N PRO A 4 17.77 -12.56 -1.89
CA PRO A 4 16.78 -12.39 -2.95
C PRO A 4 15.50 -13.19 -2.73
N ILE A 5 15.55 -14.27 -1.95
CA ILE A 5 14.36 -15.07 -1.65
C ILE A 5 13.43 -14.30 -0.72
N LYS A 6 13.96 -13.59 0.28
CA LYS A 6 13.15 -12.76 1.19
C LYS A 6 12.49 -11.61 0.45
N GLU A 7 13.21 -10.98 -0.46
CA GLU A 7 12.69 -9.89 -1.30
C GLU A 7 11.54 -10.37 -2.19
N ILE A 8 11.73 -11.48 -2.92
CA ILE A 8 10.68 -12.06 -3.76
C ILE A 8 9.46 -12.48 -2.93
N VAL A 9 9.67 -13.18 -1.81
CA VAL A 9 8.57 -13.60 -0.92
C VAL A 9 7.86 -12.40 -0.32
N GLY A 10 8.60 -11.37 0.07
CA GLY A 10 8.04 -10.13 0.60
C GLY A 10 7.16 -9.40 -0.42
N ALA A 11 7.64 -9.27 -1.66
CA ALA A 11 6.87 -8.65 -2.75
C ALA A 11 5.54 -9.38 -3.02
N TRP A 12 5.53 -10.73 -2.96
CA TRP A 12 4.29 -11.51 -3.06
C TRP A 12 3.32 -11.22 -1.89
N PHE A 13 3.84 -11.09 -0.66
CA PHE A 13 3.03 -10.74 0.51
C PHE A 13 2.43 -9.34 0.37
N VAL A 14 3.21 -8.36 -0.11
CA VAL A 14 2.72 -7.00 -0.39
C VAL A 14 1.62 -7.01 -1.45
N ALA A 15 1.85 -7.70 -2.57
CA ALA A 15 0.88 -7.77 -3.66
C ALA A 15 -0.45 -8.42 -3.24
N VAL A 16 -0.40 -9.59 -2.59
CA VAL A 16 -1.60 -10.28 -2.11
C VAL A 16 -2.31 -9.47 -1.03
N GLY A 17 -1.55 -8.90 -0.09
CA GLY A 17 -2.07 -8.06 0.97
C GLY A 17 -2.79 -6.82 0.44
N THR A 18 -2.24 -6.17 -0.59
CA THR A 18 -2.86 -5.01 -1.26
C THR A 18 -4.22 -5.36 -1.84
N ILE A 19 -4.32 -6.48 -2.55
CA ILE A 19 -5.59 -6.94 -3.14
C ILE A 19 -6.63 -7.22 -2.04
N ILE A 20 -6.23 -7.95 -0.99
CA ILE A 20 -7.12 -8.31 0.12
C ILE A 20 -7.59 -7.05 0.88
N ALA A 21 -6.70 -6.10 1.15
CA ALA A 21 -7.03 -4.83 1.80
C ALA A 21 -7.99 -3.97 0.96
N ALA A 22 -7.79 -3.94 -0.37
CA ALA A 22 -8.68 -3.24 -1.29
C ALA A 22 -10.08 -3.86 -1.32
N ILE A 23 -10.19 -5.19 -1.30
CA ILE A 23 -11.48 -5.89 -1.18
C ILE A 23 -12.16 -5.53 0.14
N GLY A 24 -11.44 -5.58 1.26
CA GLY A 24 -11.98 -5.24 2.59
C GLY A 24 -12.47 -3.78 2.68
N SER A 25 -11.74 -2.86 2.05
CA SER A 25 -12.09 -1.43 2.01
C SER A 25 -13.29 -1.12 1.10
N THR A 26 -13.64 -1.99 0.15
CA THR A 26 -14.74 -1.76 -0.81
C THR A 26 -16.11 -2.15 -0.22
N PRO A 27 -17.11 -1.26 -0.20
CA PRO A 27 -18.47 -1.55 0.28
C PRO A 27 -19.28 -2.38 -0.72
N LEU A 28 -18.93 -3.67 -0.84
CA LEU A 28 -19.66 -4.64 -1.66
C LEU A 28 -20.87 -5.17 -0.90
N LYS A 29 -22.07 -5.06 -1.48
CA LYS A 29 -23.33 -5.58 -0.89
C LYS A 29 -23.31 -7.07 -0.53
N ARG A 30 -22.36 -7.85 -1.09
CA ARG A 30 -22.18 -9.28 -0.83
C ARG A 30 -21.27 -9.58 0.37
N LEU A 31 -20.57 -8.58 0.92
CA LEU A 31 -19.66 -8.74 2.06
C LEU A 31 -20.23 -7.98 3.26
N ASN A 32 -20.30 -8.63 4.42
CA ASN A 32 -20.71 -7.96 5.66
C ASN A 32 -19.55 -7.10 6.22
N SER A 33 -19.87 -6.23 7.18
CA SER A 33 -18.90 -5.29 7.77
C SER A 33 -17.75 -5.99 8.51
N GLU A 34 -18.04 -7.11 9.17
CA GLU A 34 -17.04 -7.92 9.90
C GLU A 34 -16.01 -8.54 8.95
N LEU A 35 -16.46 -9.23 7.90
CA LEU A 35 -15.57 -9.81 6.89
C LEU A 35 -14.79 -8.72 6.13
N ARG A 36 -15.41 -7.57 5.86
CA ARG A 36 -14.70 -6.42 5.27
C ARG A 36 -13.58 -5.92 6.16
N LYS A 37 -13.84 -5.78 7.46
CA LYS A 37 -12.84 -5.40 8.46
C LYS A 37 -11.71 -6.43 8.55
N ASP A 38 -12.05 -7.72 8.60
CA ASP A 38 -11.07 -8.81 8.66
C ASP A 38 -10.17 -8.85 7.43
N LEU A 39 -10.75 -8.71 6.23
CA LEU A 39 -9.98 -8.61 4.98
C LEU A 39 -9.08 -7.37 5.02
N ASN A 40 -9.56 -6.23 5.49
CA ASN A 40 -8.73 -5.04 5.60
C ASN A 40 -7.53 -5.26 6.56
N VAL A 41 -7.79 -5.85 7.73
CA VAL A 41 -6.75 -6.20 8.71
C VAL A 41 -5.73 -7.17 8.11
N TRP A 42 -6.16 -8.31 7.57
CA TRP A 42 -5.24 -9.31 7.01
C TRP A 42 -4.45 -8.78 5.81
N GLY A 43 -5.07 -7.93 4.98
CA GLY A 43 -4.39 -7.29 3.87
C GLY A 43 -3.27 -6.35 4.32
N ASN A 44 -3.50 -5.53 5.35
CA ASN A 44 -2.46 -4.65 5.91
C ASN A 44 -1.38 -5.44 6.68
N VAL A 45 -1.73 -6.55 7.36
CA VAL A 45 -0.75 -7.44 8.02
C VAL A 45 0.19 -8.06 6.98
N LEU A 46 -0.35 -8.58 5.88
CA LEU A 46 0.45 -9.15 4.80
C LEU A 46 1.37 -8.11 4.18
N GLN A 47 0.89 -6.89 3.92
CA GLN A 47 1.72 -5.79 3.42
C GLN A 47 2.82 -5.37 4.40
N ALA A 48 2.52 -5.21 5.69
CA ALA A 48 3.51 -4.86 6.69
C ALA A 48 4.63 -5.92 6.78
N THR A 49 4.24 -7.19 6.75
CA THR A 49 5.15 -8.34 6.80
C THR A 49 5.99 -8.41 5.53
N GLY A 50 5.37 -8.23 4.35
CA GLY A 50 6.06 -8.27 3.07
C GLY A 50 7.10 -7.15 2.94
N ASN A 51 6.71 -5.91 3.25
CA ASN A 51 7.61 -4.76 3.30
C ASN A 51 8.79 -4.98 4.27
N GLY A 52 8.55 -5.61 5.42
CA GLY A 52 9.60 -5.97 6.37
C GLY A 52 10.55 -7.05 5.85
N LEU A 53 10.03 -8.05 5.12
CA LEU A 53 10.82 -9.09 4.46
C LEU A 53 11.67 -8.52 3.31
N GLU A 54 11.13 -7.62 2.50
CA GLU A 54 11.87 -6.92 1.45
C GLU A 54 13.00 -6.08 2.04
N ALA A 55 12.71 -5.27 3.06
CA ALA A 55 13.73 -4.46 3.73
C ALA A 55 14.84 -5.32 4.39
N ASP A 56 14.50 -6.44 5.02
CA ASP A 56 15.49 -7.36 5.62
C ASP A 56 16.27 -8.16 4.56
N GLY A 57 15.70 -8.34 3.36
CA GLY A 57 16.36 -8.98 2.21
C GLY A 57 17.35 -8.07 1.48
N GLN A 58 17.13 -6.75 1.52
CA GLN A 58 17.99 -5.75 0.90
C GLN A 58 19.20 -5.47 1.80
N GLY A 59 20.36 -6.04 1.47
CA GLY A 59 21.54 -6.00 2.34
C GLY A 59 22.32 -4.69 2.36
N GLU A 60 21.90 -3.68 1.57
CA GLU A 60 22.42 -2.31 1.57
C GLU A 60 21.30 -1.28 1.75
N ILE A 61 21.64 -0.12 2.33
CA ILE A 61 20.67 0.97 2.52
C ILE A 61 20.36 1.60 1.16
N SER A 62 19.11 1.48 0.72
CA SER A 62 18.57 2.10 -0.49
C SER A 62 17.32 2.93 -0.18
N LEU A 63 16.87 3.72 -1.15
CA LEU A 63 15.58 4.42 -1.05
C LEU A 63 14.40 3.43 -1.03
N GLU A 64 14.55 2.29 -1.69
CA GLU A 64 13.61 1.17 -1.65
C GLU A 64 13.46 0.61 -0.24
N LEU A 65 14.57 0.29 0.43
CA LEU A 65 14.58 -0.20 1.81
C LEU A 65 13.87 0.78 2.75
N ILE A 66 14.25 2.06 2.67
CA ILE A 66 13.67 3.12 3.51
C ILE A 66 12.17 3.28 3.20
N GLY A 67 11.79 3.24 1.92
CA GLY A 67 10.40 3.33 1.50
C GLY A 67 9.56 2.16 2.00
N ASN A 68 10.09 0.94 1.95
CA ASN A 68 9.46 -0.27 2.46
C ASN A 68 9.30 -0.22 4.00
N GLU A 69 10.30 0.26 4.74
CA GLU A 69 10.17 0.49 6.18
C GLU A 69 9.08 1.52 6.50
N ILE A 70 9.03 2.65 5.78
CA ILE A 70 7.98 3.67 5.94
C ILE A 70 6.60 3.09 5.63
N GLN A 71 6.46 2.31 4.54
CA GLN A 71 5.21 1.62 4.21
C GLN A 71 4.77 0.64 5.31
N SER A 72 5.71 -0.08 5.92
CA SER A 72 5.41 -0.98 7.05
C SER A 72 4.89 -0.21 8.27
N ILE A 73 5.50 0.94 8.62
CA ILE A 73 5.03 1.83 9.69
C ILE A 73 3.61 2.34 9.39
N GLY A 74 3.35 2.74 8.15
CA GLY A 74 2.02 3.17 7.72
C GLY A 74 0.98 2.06 7.86
N ASN A 75 1.31 0.82 7.48
CA ASN A 75 0.44 -0.34 7.66
C ASN A 75 0.15 -0.62 9.15
N VAL A 76 1.16 -0.55 10.04
CA VAL A 76 0.95 -0.70 11.49
C VAL A 76 0.03 0.39 12.04
N THR A 77 0.13 1.61 11.52
CA THR A 77 -0.76 2.73 11.89
C THR A 77 -2.21 2.46 11.46
N VAL A 78 -2.44 1.94 10.24
CA VAL A 78 -3.77 1.50 9.79
C VAL A 78 -4.31 0.38 10.68
N LEU A 79 -3.50 -0.65 10.95
CA LEU A 79 -3.88 -1.77 11.81
C LEU A 79 -4.27 -1.32 13.22
N THR A 80 -3.57 -0.32 13.76
CA THR A 80 -3.89 0.27 15.06
C THR A 80 -5.29 0.86 15.07
N GLY A 81 -5.66 1.60 14.01
CA GLY A 81 -7.02 2.13 13.85
C GLY A 81 -8.07 1.05 13.66
N LEU A 82 -7.75 -0.06 12.99
CA LEU A 82 -8.72 -1.14 12.75
C LEU A 82 -8.90 -2.09 13.95
N ILE A 83 -7.84 -2.41 14.68
CA ILE A 83 -7.86 -3.47 15.70
C ILE A 83 -8.26 -2.92 17.07
N ILE A 84 -7.75 -1.75 17.44
CA ILE A 84 -8.02 -1.17 18.77
C ILE A 84 -9.37 -0.47 18.73
N GLU A 85 -10.17 -0.69 19.77
CA GLU A 85 -11.46 -0.02 19.97
C GLU A 85 -11.24 1.44 20.37
N PHE A 86 -11.09 2.31 19.37
CA PHE A 86 -11.11 3.76 19.53
C PHE A 86 -12.49 4.34 19.20
N GLU A 87 -12.70 5.61 19.54
CA GLU A 87 -13.82 6.40 18.99
C GLU A 87 -13.72 6.46 17.45
N ASP A 88 -14.87 6.48 16.77
CA ASP A 88 -14.95 6.39 15.31
C ASP A 88 -14.07 7.45 14.59
N GLU A 89 -14.03 8.67 15.11
CA GLU A 89 -13.20 9.75 14.58
C GLU A 89 -11.70 9.41 14.68
N THR A 90 -11.27 8.82 15.80
CA THR A 90 -9.86 8.43 16.03
C THR A 90 -9.48 7.24 15.16
N GLN A 91 -10.37 6.26 15.01
CA GLN A 91 -10.20 5.14 14.07
C GLN A 91 -10.01 5.66 12.64
N LYS A 92 -10.92 6.51 12.14
CA LYS A 92 -10.85 7.09 10.78
C LYS A 92 -9.54 7.87 10.58
N LYS A 93 -9.14 8.70 11.56
CA LYS A 93 -7.88 9.45 11.53
C LYS A 93 -6.63 8.56 11.46
N LEU A 94 -6.57 7.48 12.22
CA LEU A 94 -5.44 6.53 12.19
C LEU A 94 -5.33 5.81 10.85
N VAL A 95 -6.46 5.37 10.30
CA VAL A 95 -6.49 4.73 8.96
C VAL A 95 -6.01 5.71 7.89
N ILE A 96 -6.50 6.96 7.90
CA ILE A 96 -6.07 8.00 6.95
C ILE A 96 -4.58 8.30 7.11
N ALA A 97 -4.10 8.52 8.34
CA ALA A 97 -2.70 8.82 8.61
C ALA A 97 -1.79 7.68 8.16
N GLY A 98 -2.16 6.43 8.46
CA GLY A 98 -1.42 5.26 8.02
C GLY A 98 -1.36 5.14 6.51
N ASN A 99 -2.46 5.36 5.78
CA ASN A 99 -2.46 5.35 4.32
C ASN A 99 -1.58 6.47 3.72
N TRP A 100 -1.56 7.66 4.31
CA TRP A 100 -0.65 8.73 3.88
C TRP A 100 0.83 8.39 4.08
N ILE A 101 1.16 7.78 5.23
CA ILE A 101 2.52 7.30 5.50
C ILE A 101 2.91 6.20 4.49
N GLN A 102 2.00 5.28 4.17
CA GLN A 102 2.23 4.28 3.12
C GLN A 102 2.50 4.92 1.76
N ALA A 103 1.70 5.91 1.36
CA ALA A 103 1.91 6.63 0.10
C ALA A 103 3.28 7.34 0.06
N LEU A 104 3.71 7.95 1.18
CA LEU A 104 5.04 8.53 1.29
C LEU A 104 6.15 7.47 1.13
N GLY A 105 5.98 6.32 1.78
CA GLY A 105 6.94 5.22 1.67
C GLY A 105 7.01 4.67 0.24
N GLY A 106 5.88 4.49 -0.44
CA GLY A 106 5.84 4.05 -1.83
C GLY A 106 6.48 5.04 -2.81
N VAL A 107 6.30 6.35 -2.61
CA VAL A 107 7.03 7.36 -3.41
C VAL A 107 8.52 7.34 -3.12
N THR A 108 8.90 7.06 -1.87
CA THR A 108 10.29 6.95 -1.44
C THR A 108 10.95 5.72 -2.06
N SER A 109 10.25 4.57 -2.09
CA SER A 109 10.81 3.32 -2.60
C SER A 109 11.05 3.31 -4.12
N ILE A 110 10.37 4.18 -4.87
CA ILE A 110 10.57 4.37 -6.32
C ILE A 110 11.87 5.18 -6.63
N GLY A 111 12.73 5.44 -5.65
CA GLY A 111 14.07 5.99 -5.90
C GLY A 111 14.12 7.49 -6.23
N GLY A 112 13.05 8.23 -5.98
CA GLY A 112 12.97 9.63 -6.38
C GLY A 112 13.05 9.81 -7.91
N ILE A 113 13.05 11.05 -8.34
CA ILE A 113 12.86 11.49 -9.74
C ILE A 113 13.91 10.86 -10.70
N ASP A 114 15.01 10.29 -10.22
CA ASP A 114 16.12 9.82 -11.03
C ASP A 114 15.95 8.38 -11.56
N GLU A 115 15.25 7.50 -10.85
CA GLU A 115 14.93 6.14 -11.35
C GLU A 115 13.74 6.17 -12.33
N LEU A 116 12.80 7.08 -12.10
CA LEU A 116 11.76 7.46 -13.07
C LEU A 116 12.34 8.12 -14.33
N LYS A 117 13.40 8.94 -14.21
CA LYS A 117 14.12 9.50 -15.37
C LYS A 117 14.94 8.43 -16.10
N ALA A 118 15.61 7.53 -15.38
CA ALA A 118 16.34 6.42 -15.99
C ALA A 118 15.39 5.47 -16.75
N SER A 119 14.19 5.24 -16.20
CA SER A 119 13.12 4.48 -16.86
C SER A 119 12.57 5.23 -18.08
N ARG A 120 12.43 6.56 -18.03
CA ARG A 120 12.04 7.41 -19.16
C ARG A 120 13.08 7.41 -20.29
N ASP A 121 14.37 7.53 -19.96
CA ASP A 121 15.46 7.51 -20.93
C ASP A 121 15.66 6.11 -21.55
N LYS A 122 15.42 5.03 -20.80
CA LYS A 122 15.37 3.66 -21.35
C LYS A 122 14.17 3.44 -22.28
N VAL A 123 13.01 4.04 -22.00
CA VAL A 123 11.81 3.99 -22.88
C VAL A 123 12.02 4.77 -24.19
N GLU A 124 12.86 5.81 -24.22
CA GLU A 124 13.27 6.47 -25.47
C GLU A 124 14.33 5.66 -26.27
N GLY A 125 14.94 4.64 -25.64
CA GLY A 125 15.96 3.77 -26.22
C GLY A 125 15.58 2.29 -26.19
N ILE A 126 14.43 1.91 -26.77
CA ILE A 126 14.04 0.50 -26.89
C ILE A 126 14.92 -0.19 -27.94
N SER A 127 16.07 -0.69 -27.51
CA SER A 127 16.66 -1.93 -28.05
C SER A 127 17.58 -2.58 -27.03
N GLU A 128 17.23 -3.85 -26.79
CA GLU A 128 18.03 -4.95 -26.25
C GLU A 128 18.17 -5.07 -24.73
N GLY A 129 17.31 -5.93 -24.16
CA GLY A 129 17.80 -7.17 -23.52
C GLY A 129 17.63 -7.31 -22.00
N ASP A 130 16.61 -8.08 -21.61
CA ASP A 130 16.60 -9.09 -20.51
C ASP A 130 16.72 -8.68 -19.03
N GLU A 131 16.16 -7.54 -18.61
CA GLU A 131 15.79 -7.29 -17.19
C GLU A 131 14.39 -6.64 -17.01
N GLU A 132 13.47 -6.85 -17.97
CA GLU A 132 12.25 -6.03 -18.09
C GLU A 132 11.01 -6.47 -17.28
N ASP A 133 10.92 -7.73 -16.83
CA ASP A 133 9.66 -8.23 -16.27
C ASP A 133 9.41 -7.78 -14.81
N GLY A 134 10.47 -7.62 -14.00
CA GLY A 134 10.35 -7.21 -12.59
C GLY A 134 9.91 -5.75 -12.42
N GLN A 135 10.54 -4.84 -13.17
CA GLN A 135 10.22 -3.40 -13.11
C GLN A 135 8.83 -3.09 -13.64
N LEU A 136 8.37 -3.78 -14.68
CA LEU A 136 7.02 -3.57 -15.21
C LEU A 136 5.94 -4.00 -14.22
N ILE A 137 6.18 -5.08 -13.47
CA ILE A 137 5.28 -5.55 -12.39
C ILE A 137 5.25 -4.54 -11.24
N VAL A 138 6.40 -4.02 -10.81
CA VAL A 138 6.49 -3.00 -9.75
C VAL A 138 5.77 -1.71 -10.17
N ILE A 139 6.03 -1.20 -11.39
CA ILE A 139 5.37 0.00 -11.91
C ILE A 139 3.85 -0.21 -12.00
N THR A 140 3.40 -1.37 -12.49
CA THR A 140 1.97 -1.69 -12.59
C THR A 140 1.33 -1.83 -11.21
N GLY A 141 2.03 -2.44 -10.25
CA GLY A 141 1.61 -2.55 -8.85
C GLY A 141 1.43 -1.20 -8.19
N SER A 142 2.39 -0.29 -8.36
CA SER A 142 2.34 1.08 -7.83
C SER A 142 1.19 1.90 -8.41
N TRP A 143 0.86 1.74 -9.70
CA TRP A 143 -0.32 2.37 -10.30
C TRP A 143 -1.63 1.80 -9.75
N VAL A 144 -1.69 0.49 -9.52
CA VAL A 144 -2.86 -0.13 -8.88
C VAL A 144 -3.03 0.39 -7.44
N GLN A 145 -1.94 0.56 -6.69
CA GLN A 145 -1.95 1.15 -5.35
C GLN A 145 -2.36 2.63 -5.36
N ALA A 146 -1.84 3.43 -6.30
CA ALA A 146 -2.23 4.83 -6.46
C ALA A 146 -3.72 4.97 -6.79
N VAL A 147 -4.24 4.14 -7.71
CA VAL A 147 -5.66 4.09 -8.05
C VAL A 147 -6.50 3.61 -6.86
N GLY A 148 -6.03 2.59 -6.13
CA GLY A 148 -6.68 2.09 -4.92
C GLY A 148 -6.82 3.15 -3.82
N SER A 149 -5.76 3.94 -3.60
CA SER A 149 -5.77 5.06 -2.65
C SER A 149 -6.78 6.15 -3.03
N VAL A 150 -6.86 6.51 -4.32
CA VAL A 150 -7.84 7.49 -4.81
C VAL A 150 -9.28 6.98 -4.65
N VAL A 151 -9.53 5.71 -4.99
CA VAL A 151 -10.85 5.09 -4.83
C VAL A 151 -11.26 5.00 -3.36
N SER A 152 -10.33 4.64 -2.47
CA SER A 152 -10.54 4.59 -1.02
C SER A 152 -10.89 5.97 -0.45
N LEU A 153 -10.16 7.01 -0.85
CA LEU A 153 -10.42 8.40 -0.44
C LEU A 153 -11.81 8.86 -0.89
N ILE A 154 -12.22 8.55 -2.12
CA ILE A 154 -13.56 8.89 -2.63
C ILE A 154 -14.65 8.17 -1.84
N GLY A 155 -14.41 6.93 -1.41
CA GLY A 155 -15.33 6.17 -0.54
C GLY A 155 -15.51 6.85 0.81
N GLN A 156 -14.41 7.23 1.46
CA GLN A 156 -14.43 7.87 2.77
C GLN A 156 -15.13 9.23 2.76
N ILE A 157 -14.87 10.07 1.74
CA ILE A 157 -15.55 11.36 1.56
C ILE A 157 -17.06 11.19 1.38
N ARG A 158 -17.50 10.14 0.68
CA ARG A 158 -18.93 9.88 0.48
C ARG A 158 -19.64 9.46 1.77
N GLU A 159 -18.99 8.64 2.60
CA GLU A 159 -19.54 8.24 3.90
C GLU A 159 -19.71 9.45 4.84
N GLU A 160 -18.73 10.36 4.90
CA GLU A 160 -18.83 11.60 5.69
C GLU A 160 -19.96 12.53 5.22
N ILE A 161 -20.18 12.67 3.91
CA ILE A 161 -21.27 13.50 3.37
C ILE A 161 -22.63 12.94 3.77
N GLN A 162 -22.80 11.61 3.72
CA GLN A 162 -24.06 10.97 4.11
C GLN A 162 -24.35 11.10 5.61
N GLU A 163 -23.34 10.93 6.47
CA GLU A 163 -23.48 11.15 7.92
C GLU A 163 -23.88 12.60 8.26
N ILE A 164 -23.41 13.59 7.49
CA ILE A 164 -23.79 15.01 7.66
C ILE A 164 -25.22 15.29 7.18
N GLU A 165 -25.65 14.67 6.09
CA GLU A 165 -27.01 14.82 5.55
C GLU A 165 -28.06 14.18 6.48
N GLU A 166 -27.76 13.01 7.05
CA GLU A 166 -28.65 12.31 7.98
C GLU A 166 -28.78 13.03 9.34
N ASN A 167 -27.70 13.66 9.85
CA ASN A 167 -27.75 14.41 11.10
C ASN A 167 -28.41 15.80 11.00
N ASN A 168 -28.61 16.31 9.78
CA ASN A 168 -29.24 17.62 9.52
C ASN A 168 -30.69 17.53 8.98
N SER A 169 -31.26 16.32 8.87
CA SER A 169 -32.70 16.08 8.61
C SER A 169 -33.45 15.76 9.90
#